data_AF-A0A377CCQ6-F1
#
_entry.id   AF-A0A377CCQ6-F1
#
_cell.length_a   1.000
_cell.length_b   1.000
_cell.length_c   1.000
_cell.angle_alpha   90.00
_cell.angle_beta   90.00
_cell.angle_gamma   90.00
#
_symmetry.space_group_name_H-M   'P 1'
#
loop_
_entity.id
_entity.type
_entity.pdbx_description
1 polymer ?
#
loop_
_entity_poly.entity_id
_entity_poly.type
_entity_poly.pdbx_seq_one_letter_code
_entity_poly.pdbx_strand_id
1 'polypeptide(L)' 'MSRRVATITLNPAYDLVGFCPEIERGEVNLVKNPVCMRRVKASTWPKY' A
#
# COMPACT_ATOMS: atom_id res chain seq x y z
N MET A 1 5.67 39.80 -10.33
CA MET A 1 5.95 38.34 -10.37
C MET A 1 5.02 37.63 -9.41
N SER A 2 4.12 36.76 -9.89
CA SER A 2 3.21 35.98 -9.02
C SER A 2 3.71 34.54 -8.95
N ARG A 3 4.58 34.22 -8.00
CA ARG A 3 4.96 32.83 -7.74
C ARG A 3 4.00 32.26 -6.71
N ARG A 4 3.03 31.45 -7.16
CA ARG A 4 2.21 30.62 -6.27
C ARG A 4 2.85 29.24 -6.19
N VAL A 5 3.42 28.92 -5.04
CA VAL A 5 3.96 27.59 -4.74
C VAL A 5 2.88 26.82 -4.00
N ALA A 6 2.54 25.62 -4.49
CA ALA A 6 1.71 24.67 -3.78
C ALA A 6 2.52 23.38 -3.60
N THR A 7 2.74 23.00 -2.35
CA THR A 7 3.29 21.69 -1.98
C THR A 7 2.11 20.78 -1.70
N ILE A 8 1.85 19.80 -2.57
CA ILE A 8 0.82 18.79 -2.35
C ILE A 8 1.52 17.47 -2.06
N THR A 9 1.47 17.02 -0.81
CA THR A 9 1.99 15.71 -0.40
C THR A 9 0.81 14.75 -0.26
N LEU A 10 0.61 13.87 -1.24
CA LEU A 10 -0.39 12.78 -1.18
C LEU A 10 0.24 11.46 -0.72
N ASN A 11 0.94 11.46 0.41
CA ASN A 11 1.32 10.21 1.06
C ASN A 11 1.49 10.33 2.58
N PRO A 12 0.42 10.55 3.36
CA PRO A 12 0.32 9.75 4.57
C PRO A 12 0.18 8.30 4.07
N ALA A 13 1.18 7.46 4.32
CA ALA A 13 1.08 6.05 4.02
C ALA A 13 -0.10 5.48 4.81
N TYR A 14 -1.29 5.50 4.22
CA TYR A 14 -2.41 4.77 4.77
C TYR A 14 -2.08 3.31 4.54
N ASP A 15 -1.86 2.58 5.62
CA ASP A 15 -1.81 1.13 5.56
C ASP A 15 -3.18 0.65 5.06
N LEU A 16 -3.24 0.36 3.76
CA LEU A 16 -4.45 -0.17 3.16
C LEU A 16 -4.66 -1.58 3.70
N VAL A 17 -5.70 -1.75 4.50
CA VAL A 17 -6.12 -3.07 4.96
C VAL A 17 -6.85 -3.77 3.82
N GLY A 18 -6.54 -5.04 3.61
CA GLY A 18 -7.19 -5.88 2.62
C GLY A 18 -7.18 -7.34 3.05
N PHE A 19 -8.10 -8.11 2.49
CA PHE A 19 -8.27 -9.53 2.77
C PHE A 19 -7.57 -10.39 1.72
N CYS A 20 -6.87 -11.42 2.17
CA CYS A 20 -6.20 -12.42 1.34
C CYS A 20 -6.27 -13.76 2.08
N PRO A 21 -7.07 -14.74 1.61
CA PRO A 21 -7.28 -15.99 2.34
C PRO A 21 -6.03 -16.88 2.37
N GLU A 22 -5.18 -16.79 1.35
CA GLU A 22 -3.93 -17.53 1.23
C GLU A 22 -2.81 -16.54 0.93
N ILE A 23 -1.74 -16.56 1.75
CA ILE A 23 -0.59 -15.67 1.59
C ILE A 23 0.67 -16.51 1.43
N GLU A 24 1.26 -16.46 0.24
CA GLU A 24 2.59 -17.01 -0.04
C GLU A 24 3.65 -15.92 0.15
N ARG A 25 4.59 -16.15 1.09
CA ARG A 25 5.67 -15.18 1.36
C ARG A 25 6.69 -15.17 0.24
N GLY A 26 7.22 -13.98 -0.09
CA GLY A 26 8.15 -13.80 -1.19
C GLY A 26 7.48 -13.67 -2.56
N GLU A 27 6.26 -14.19 -2.70
CA GLU A 27 5.45 -14.12 -3.92
C GLU A 27 4.45 -12.96 -3.92
N VAL A 28 3.89 -12.69 -5.10
CA VAL A 28 2.88 -11.65 -5.33
C VAL A 28 1.48 -12.23 -5.12
N ASN A 29 0.79 -11.71 -4.10
CA ASN A 29 -0.54 -12.16 -3.69
C ASN A 29 -1.61 -11.19 -4.18
N LEU A 30 -2.81 -11.71 -4.48
CA LEU A 30 -3.97 -10.91 -4.83
C LEU A 30 -4.75 -10.55 -3.56
N VAL A 31 -4.77 -9.27 -3.22
CA VAL A 31 -5.44 -8.72 -2.04
C VAL A 31 -6.70 -7.99 -2.46
N LYS A 32 -7.82 -8.31 -1.79
CA LYS A 32 -9.10 -7.63 -1.97
C LYS A 32 -9.25 -6.56 -0.90
N ASN A 33 -9.34 -5.30 -1.30
CA ASN A 33 -9.69 -4.18 -0.44
C ASN A 33 -11.06 -3.62 -0.88
N PRO A 34 -11.82 -2.93 0.00
CA PRO A 34 -13.13 -2.35 -0.33
C PRO A 34 -13.16 -1.42 -1.56
N VAL A 35 -12.03 -0.83 -1.92
CA VAL A 35 -11.86 0.14 -3.01
C VAL A 35 -11.39 -0.54 -4.29
N CYS A 36 -10.43 -1.47 -4.21
CA CYS A 36 -9.90 -2.16 -5.39
C CYS A 36 -9.19 -3.48 -5.05
N MET A 37 -9.04 -4.33 -6.07
CA MET A 37 -8.10 -5.46 -6.01
C MET A 37 -6.68 -4.95 -6.25
N ARG A 38 -5.73 -5.41 -5.45
CA ARG A 38 -4.30 -5.07 -5.58
C ARG A 38 -3.44 -6.32 -5.58
N ARG A 39 -2.31 -6.25 -6.29
CA ARG A 39 -1.25 -7.27 -6.22
C ARG A 39 -0.14 -6.75 -5.33
N VAL A 40 0.19 -7.46 -4.26
CA VAL A 40 1.20 -7.05 -3.27
C VAL A 40 2.11 -8.21 -2.91
N LYS A 41 3.37 -7.94 -2.61
CA LYS A 41 4.33 -8.95 -2.17
C LYS A 41 4.29 -9.06 -0.65
N ALA A 42 4.14 -10.28 -0.14
CA ALA A 42 4.16 -10.52 1.29
C ALA A 42 5.62 -10.61 1.78
N SER A 43 6.01 -9.67 2.64
CA SER A 43 7.30 -9.66 3.32
C SER A 43 7.10 -9.75 4.85
N THR A 44 8.07 -10.33 5.54
CA THR A 44 8.16 -10.22 7.00
C THR A 44 8.73 -8.87 7.36
N TRP A 45 8.05 -8.16 8.25
CA TRP A 45 8.65 -7.03 8.92
C TRP A 45 9.80 -7.52 9.81
N PRO A 46 10.98 -6.88 9.76
CA PRO A 46 12.02 -7.16 10.74
C PRO A 46 11.44 -6.84 12.12
N LYS A 47 11.44 -7.84 13.01
CA LYS A 47 11.22 -7.59 14.44
C LYS A 47 12.46 -6.89 14.95
N TYR A 48 12.30 -5.69 15.52
CA TYR A 48 13.36 -4.96 16.21
C TYR A 48 14.00 -5.81 17.31
#